data_AF-R9KD75-F1
#
_entry.id   AF-R9KD75-F1
#
_cell.length_a   1.000
_cell.length_b   1.000
_cell.length_c   1.000
_cell.angle_alpha   90.00
_cell.angle_beta   90.00
_cell.angle_gamma   90.00
#
_symmetry.space_group_name_H-M   'P 1'
#
loop_
_entity.id
_entity.type
_entity.pdbx_description
1 polymer ?
#
loop_
_entity_poly.entity_id
_entity_poly.type
_entity_poly.pdbx_seq_one_letter_code
_entity_poly.pdbx_strand_id
1 'polypeptide(L)'
;MPRSLLQGIRDFLSLIRSYQGLKELDATVVNALIDKILVSEREKSADGTVRQEIKIYYKFIGFVGELHITPTKRWTAFPTKHCMVCGAEYVPGSGISKYCPACAKRIQREKPNDCKRRSREQKRMACIELSAKMTD
;
A
#
# COMPACT_ATOMS: atom_id res chain seq x y z
N MET A 1 16.63 -21.96 36.88
CA MET A 1 16.71 -23.42 36.63
C MET A 1 16.94 -23.63 35.14
N PRO A 2 18.11 -24.13 34.71
CA PRO A 2 18.35 -24.39 33.30
C PRO A 2 17.50 -25.59 32.88
N ARG A 3 16.66 -25.40 31.85
CA ARG A 3 15.89 -26.51 31.24
C ARG A 3 16.89 -27.58 30.80
N SER A 4 16.68 -28.82 31.20
CA SER A 4 17.60 -29.92 30.89
C SER A 4 17.75 -30.05 29.37
N LEU A 5 18.99 -30.20 28.90
CA LEU A 5 19.34 -30.29 27.47
C LEU A 5 18.49 -31.35 26.72
N LEU A 6 18.14 -32.43 27.44
CA LEU A 6 17.27 -33.51 26.98
C LEU A 6 15.83 -33.06 26.68
N GLN A 7 15.28 -32.12 27.45
CA GLN A 7 13.97 -31.56 27.17
C GLN A 7 14.01 -30.68 25.91
N GLY A 8 15.05 -29.86 25.76
CA GLY A 8 15.26 -29.05 24.55
C GLY A 8 15.39 -29.89 23.29
N ILE A 9 16.08 -31.04 23.35
CA ILE A 9 16.20 -31.99 22.23
C ILE A 9 14.84 -32.62 21.90
N ARG A 10 14.03 -32.98 22.91
CA ARG A 10 12.69 -33.56 22.70
C ARG A 10 11.71 -32.54 22.12
N ASP A 11 11.76 -31.31 22.58
CA ASP A 11 10.92 -30.21 22.08
C ASP A 11 11.29 -29.90 20.62
N PHE A 12 12.59 -29.90 20.29
CA PHE A 12 13.09 -29.72 18.92
C PHE A 12 12.69 -30.86 17.98
N LEU A 13 12.84 -32.12 18.40
CA LEU A 13 12.43 -33.29 17.60
C LEU A 13 10.92 -33.34 17.38
N SER A 14 10.12 -32.91 18.37
CA SER A 14 8.66 -32.81 18.24
C SER A 14 8.26 -31.76 17.20
N LEU A 15 8.97 -30.64 17.17
CA LEU A 15 8.79 -29.57 16.21
C LEU A 15 9.22 -29.98 14.78
N ILE A 16 10.34 -30.70 14.62
CA ILE A 16 10.76 -31.21 13.30
C ILE A 16 9.75 -32.23 12.76
N ARG A 17 9.21 -33.08 13.63
CA ARG A 17 8.20 -34.07 13.25
C ARG A 17 6.90 -33.44 12.75
N SER A 18 6.51 -32.26 13.24
CA SER A 18 5.36 -31.53 12.69
C SER A 18 5.62 -30.94 11.31
N TYR A 19 6.89 -30.83 10.89
CA TYR A 19 7.29 -30.34 9.56
C TYR A 19 7.57 -31.46 8.55
N GLN A 20 7.79 -32.71 8.97
CA GLN A 20 8.16 -33.86 8.11
C GLN A 20 7.06 -34.34 7.13
N GLY A 21 5.88 -33.71 7.11
CA GLY A 21 4.77 -34.06 6.21
C GLY A 21 4.14 -32.87 5.50
N LEU A 22 4.75 -31.67 5.57
CA LEU A 22 4.23 -30.50 4.88
C LEU A 22 4.43 -30.63 3.37
N LYS A 23 3.34 -30.89 2.65
CA LYS A 23 3.32 -30.84 1.18
C LYS A 23 3.33 -29.41 0.65
N GLU A 24 2.84 -28.46 1.43
CA GLU A 24 2.80 -27.03 1.11
C GLU A 24 3.21 -26.21 2.34
N LEU A 25 3.96 -25.14 2.09
CA LEU A 25 4.38 -24.19 3.12
C LEU A 25 3.22 -23.23 3.40
N ASP A 26 2.51 -23.42 4.51
CA ASP A 26 1.49 -22.49 4.96
C ASP A 26 2.12 -21.20 5.50
N ALA A 27 1.43 -20.06 5.34
CA ALA A 27 1.85 -18.76 5.83
C ALA A 27 2.13 -18.79 7.34
N THR A 28 1.36 -19.58 8.10
CA THR A 28 1.56 -19.79 9.54
C THR A 28 2.93 -20.39 9.83
N VAL A 29 3.33 -21.40 9.06
CA VAL A 29 4.61 -22.10 9.20
C VAL A 29 5.76 -21.18 8.77
N VAL A 30 5.63 -20.51 7.63
CA VAL A 30 6.65 -19.57 7.15
C VAL A 30 6.90 -18.47 8.17
N ASN A 31 5.83 -17.88 8.74
CA ASN A 31 5.95 -16.84 9.76
C ASN A 31 6.60 -17.33 11.05
N ALA A 32 6.32 -18.57 11.47
CA ALA A 32 6.92 -19.17 12.66
C ALA A 32 8.44 -19.41 12.49
N LEU A 33 8.88 -19.67 11.25
CA LEU A 33 10.28 -19.92 10.91
C LEU A 33 11.10 -18.64 10.75
N ILE A 34 10.47 -17.48 10.53
CA ILE A 34 11.17 -16.20 10.44
C ILE A 34 11.78 -15.84 11.81
N ASP A 35 13.07 -15.55 11.81
CA ASP A 35 13.82 -15.04 12.96
C ASP A 35 13.75 -13.51 13.01
N LYS A 36 14.18 -12.85 11.93
CA LYS A 36 14.16 -11.39 11.79
C LYS A 36 14.04 -10.96 10.34
N ILE A 37 13.45 -9.78 10.14
CA ILE A 37 13.32 -9.13 8.83
C ILE A 37 14.08 -7.80 8.90
N LEU A 38 15.09 -7.63 8.06
CA LEU A 38 15.77 -6.37 7.85
C LEU A 38 15.24 -5.72 6.58
N VAL A 39 14.88 -4.46 6.69
CA VAL A 39 14.37 -3.67 5.57
C VAL A 39 15.33 -2.51 5.37
N SER A 40 16.05 -2.51 4.25
CA SER A 40 16.99 -1.46 3.89
C SER A 40 16.27 -0.18 3.46
N GLU A 41 17.05 0.87 3.27
CA GLU A 41 16.54 2.13 2.76
C GLU A 41 16.00 2.01 1.33
N ARG A 42 15.17 2.98 0.98
CA ARG A 42 14.54 3.08 -0.32
C ARG A 42 15.48 3.78 -1.29
N GLU A 43 16.00 3.03 -2.26
CA GLU A 43 16.83 3.57 -3.33
C GLU A 43 15.97 3.96 -4.53
N LYS A 44 16.16 5.17 -5.04
CA LYS A 44 15.56 5.62 -6.29
C LYS A 44 16.64 5.54 -7.36
N SER A 45 16.48 4.61 -8.30
CA SER A 45 17.35 4.52 -9.46
C SER A 45 17.05 5.66 -10.44
N ALA A 46 18.03 5.98 -11.30
CA ALA A 46 17.91 7.03 -12.31
C ALA A 46 16.71 6.84 -13.26
N ASP A 47 16.28 5.58 -13.46
CA ASP A 47 15.14 5.21 -14.31
C ASP A 47 13.77 5.44 -13.64
N GLY A 48 13.72 6.09 -12.48
CA GLY A 48 12.50 6.32 -11.70
C GLY A 48 11.96 5.08 -10.98
N THR A 49 12.61 3.93 -11.14
CA THR A 49 12.33 2.72 -10.39
C THR A 49 12.82 2.84 -8.95
N VAL A 50 11.97 2.40 -8.04
CA VAL A 50 12.25 2.40 -6.61
C VAL A 50 12.61 0.97 -6.22
N ARG A 51 13.79 0.79 -5.64
CA ARG A 51 14.25 -0.49 -5.11
C ARG A 51 14.33 -0.39 -3.60
N GLN A 52 13.97 -1.47 -2.94
CA GLN A 52 14.13 -1.61 -1.50
C GLN A 52 14.56 -3.05 -1.25
N GLU A 53 15.68 -3.20 -0.57
CA GLU A 53 16.24 -4.50 -0.24
C GLU A 53 15.61 -4.99 1.06
N ILE A 54 15.15 -6.25 1.08
CA ILE A 54 14.58 -6.89 2.27
C ILE A 54 15.36 -8.19 2.50
N LYS A 55 15.96 -8.34 3.68
CA LYS A 55 16.70 -9.54 4.11
C LYS A 55 15.90 -10.26 5.19
N ILE A 56 15.44 -11.47 4.89
CA ILE A 56 14.68 -12.31 5.83
C ILE A 56 15.62 -13.41 6.35
N TYR A 57 15.76 -13.48 7.66
CA TYR A 57 16.54 -14.52 8.35
C TYR A 57 15.58 -15.56 8.91
N TYR A 58 15.88 -16.84 8.71
CA TYR A 58 15.08 -17.96 9.21
C TYR A 58 15.83 -18.71 10.32
N LYS A 59 15.11 -19.20 11.33
CA LYS A 59 15.68 -19.81 12.55
C LYS A 59 16.41 -21.13 12.32
N PHE A 60 15.99 -21.93 11.34
CA PHE A 60 16.37 -23.35 11.24
C PHE A 60 17.00 -23.75 9.92
N ILE A 61 17.41 -22.79 9.10
CA ILE A 61 18.02 -23.12 7.82
C ILE A 61 19.49 -22.74 7.90
N GLY A 62 20.35 -23.76 8.00
CA GLY A 62 21.74 -23.61 7.58
C GLY A 62 21.76 -23.04 6.15
N PHE A 63 22.81 -22.27 5.84
CA PHE A 63 22.95 -21.44 4.63
C PHE A 63 22.10 -21.91 3.44
N VAL A 64 20.97 -21.24 3.24
CA VAL A 64 20.21 -21.33 1.99
C VAL A 64 20.86 -20.31 1.08
N GLY A 65 21.49 -20.76 -0.01
CA GLY A 65 22.05 -19.88 -1.02
C GLY A 65 21.05 -18.83 -1.51
N GLU A 66 21.55 -17.78 -2.16
CA GLU A 66 20.81 -16.57 -2.53
C GLU A 66 19.35 -16.81 -2.96
N LEU A 67 18.43 -16.50 -2.03
CA LEU A 67 17.00 -16.48 -2.29
C LEU A 67 16.67 -15.22 -3.10
N HIS A 68 16.61 -15.36 -4.41
CA HIS A 68 16.16 -14.32 -5.31
C HIS A 68 14.62 -14.24 -5.28
N ILE A 69 14.09 -13.49 -4.31
CA ILE A 69 12.68 -13.10 -4.33
C ILE A 69 12.53 -12.03 -5.41
N THR A 70 12.04 -12.42 -6.59
CA THR A 70 11.52 -11.42 -7.54
C THR A 70 10.28 -10.81 -6.89
N PRO A 71 10.25 -9.50 -6.62
CA PRO A 71 9.11 -8.88 -5.99
C PRO A 71 7.91 -9.09 -6.91
N THR A 72 7.00 -9.98 -6.52
CA THR A 72 5.69 -10.08 -7.16
C THR A 72 5.04 -8.74 -6.97
N LYS A 73 4.90 -7.97 -8.05
CA LYS A 73 4.15 -6.72 -8.06
C LYS A 73 2.72 -7.07 -7.61
N ARG A 74 2.45 -7.00 -6.30
CA ARG A 74 1.11 -7.10 -5.73
C ARG A 74 0.32 -5.81 -5.99
N TRP A 75 0.42 -5.32 -7.22
CA TRP A 75 -0.59 -4.51 -7.84
C TRP A 75 -1.41 -5.49 -8.68
N THR A 76 -2.22 -6.33 -8.04
CA THR A 76 -3.38 -6.85 -8.76
C THR A 76 -4.12 -5.63 -9.25
N ALA A 77 -4.08 -5.38 -10.57
CA ALA A 77 -4.86 -4.34 -11.20
C ALA A 77 -6.27 -4.44 -10.65
N PHE A 78 -6.77 -3.34 -10.09
CA PHE A 78 -8.13 -3.34 -9.56
C PHE A 78 -9.10 -3.76 -10.67
N PRO A 79 -10.20 -4.43 -10.33
CA PRO A 79 -11.21 -4.77 -11.33
C PRO A 79 -11.67 -3.50 -12.06
N THR A 80 -12.00 -3.65 -13.34
CA THR A 80 -12.50 -2.56 -14.18
C THR A 80 -13.78 -1.98 -13.58
N LYS A 81 -13.92 -0.66 -13.71
CA LYS A 81 -15.09 0.11 -13.26
C LYS A 81 -15.58 1.02 -14.37
N HIS A 82 -16.82 1.45 -14.27
CA HIS A 82 -17.41 2.44 -15.17
C HIS A 82 -17.29 3.84 -14.55
N CYS A 83 -16.88 4.82 -15.35
CA CYS A 83 -16.78 6.20 -14.90
C CYS A 83 -18.16 6.81 -14.64
N MET A 84 -18.38 7.46 -13.49
CA MET A 84 -19.66 8.11 -13.17
C MET A 84 -20.01 9.34 -14.05
N VAL A 85 -19.09 9.79 -14.90
CA VAL A 85 -19.25 11.03 -15.69
C VAL A 85 -19.46 10.71 -17.17
N CYS A 86 -18.67 9.78 -17.72
CA CYS A 86 -18.72 9.44 -19.14
C CYS A 86 -19.09 7.97 -19.40
N GLY A 87 -19.31 7.16 -18.36
CA GLY A 87 -19.64 5.73 -18.50
C GLY A 87 -18.49 4.83 -18.94
N ALA A 88 -17.38 5.38 -19.43
CA ALA A 88 -16.27 4.59 -19.95
C ALA A 88 -15.68 3.62 -18.92
N GLU A 89 -15.35 2.42 -19.37
CA GLU A 89 -14.60 1.44 -18.59
C GLU A 89 -13.16 1.92 -18.33
N TYR A 90 -12.68 1.72 -17.11
CA TYR A 90 -11.32 2.03 -16.73
C TYR A 90 -10.84 1.16 -15.57
N VAL A 91 -9.52 0.95 -15.49
CA VAL A 91 -8.87 0.31 -14.34
C VAL A 91 -8.51 1.39 -13.31
N PRO A 92 -9.07 1.36 -12.09
CA PRO A 92 -8.78 2.38 -11.09
C PRO A 92 -7.41 2.15 -10.44
N GLY A 93 -6.72 3.23 -10.07
CA GLY A 93 -5.49 3.17 -9.26
C GLY A 93 -5.73 3.01 -7.75
N SER A 94 -6.98 3.17 -7.31
CA SER A 94 -7.39 3.00 -5.90
C SER A 94 -8.86 2.55 -5.81
N GLY A 95 -9.22 1.81 -4.76
CA GLY A 95 -10.59 1.34 -4.54
C GLY A 95 -11.64 2.46 -4.48
N ILE A 96 -11.22 3.69 -4.13
CA ILE A 96 -12.07 4.87 -3.93
C ILE A 96 -12.32 5.63 -5.26
N SER A 97 -11.55 5.37 -6.31
CA SER A 97 -11.67 6.13 -7.57
C SER A 97 -13.06 5.96 -8.20
N LYS A 98 -13.68 7.10 -8.57
CA LYS A 98 -15.02 7.20 -9.16
C LYS A 98 -15.02 7.61 -10.65
N TYR A 99 -13.90 8.14 -11.12
CA TYR A 99 -13.80 8.76 -12.44
C TYR A 99 -12.61 8.19 -13.21
N CYS A 100 -12.76 8.05 -14.52
CA CYS A 100 -11.64 7.74 -15.41
C CYS A 100 -10.60 8.88 -15.36
N PRO A 101 -9.35 8.63 -15.78
CA PRO A 101 -8.26 9.61 -15.69
C PRO A 101 -8.57 10.96 -16.37
N ALA A 102 -9.30 10.95 -17.48
CA ALA A 102 -9.70 12.17 -18.19
C ALA A 102 -10.72 12.98 -17.37
N CYS A 103 -11.79 12.34 -16.90
CA CYS A 103 -12.83 12.99 -16.10
C CYS A 103 -12.31 13.43 -14.72
N ALA A 104 -11.41 12.65 -14.11
CA ALA A 104 -10.77 13.00 -12.85
C ALA A 104 -9.98 14.31 -12.96
N LYS A 105 -9.16 14.48 -14.02
CA LYS A 105 -8.41 15.72 -14.27
C LYS A 105 -9.34 16.92 -14.47
N ARG A 106 -10.46 16.74 -15.17
CA ARG A 106 -11.47 17.79 -15.38
C ARG A 106 -12.09 18.23 -14.05
N ILE A 107 -12.60 17.28 -13.27
CA ILE A 107 -13.26 17.57 -11.97
C ILE A 107 -12.28 18.19 -10.96
N GLN A 108 -11.03 17.73 -10.93
CA GLN A 108 -10.00 18.32 -10.06
C GLN A 108 -9.71 19.78 -10.39
N ARG A 109 -9.86 20.20 -11.65
CA ARG A 109 -9.67 21.61 -12.08
C ARG A 109 -10.92 22.45 -11.82
N GLU A 110 -12.10 21.90 -12.06
CA GLU A 110 -13.37 22.62 -11.92
C GLU A 110 -13.69 22.96 -10.47
N LYS A 111 -13.55 22.01 -9.53
CA LYS A 111 -13.85 22.21 -8.11
C LYS A 111 -13.17 23.45 -7.47
N PRO A 112 -11.85 23.64 -7.57
CA PRO A 112 -11.20 24.82 -6.98
C PRO A 112 -11.56 26.11 -7.73
N ASN A 113 -11.80 26.05 -9.03
CA ASN A 113 -12.18 27.22 -9.82
C ASN A 113 -13.60 27.70 -9.45
N ASP A 114 -14.54 26.77 -9.30
CA ASP A 114 -15.89 27.09 -8.83
C ASP A 114 -15.88 27.61 -7.40
N CYS A 115 -15.08 27.04 -6.50
CA CYS A 115 -14.92 27.54 -5.14
C CYS A 115 -14.41 28.99 -5.13
N LYS A 116 -13.35 29.29 -5.90
CA LYS A 116 -12.80 30.64 -6.05
C LYS A 116 -13.81 31.61 -6.65
N ARG A 117 -14.57 31.17 -7.66
CA ARG A 117 -15.63 31.97 -8.30
C ARG A 117 -16.69 32.37 -7.28
N ARG A 118 -17.25 31.40 -6.54
CA ARG A 118 -18.23 31.66 -5.47
C ARG A 118 -17.71 32.60 -4.39
N SER A 119 -16.45 32.44 -3.99
CA SER A 119 -15.83 33.33 -2.99
C SER A 119 -15.71 34.77 -3.50
N ARG A 120 -15.34 35.00 -4.77
CA ARG A 120 -15.28 36.34 -5.37
C ARG A 120 -16.66 36.97 -5.47
N GLU A 121 -17.66 36.17 -5.83
CA GLU A 121 -19.05 36.62 -5.94
C GLU A 121 -19.61 37.01 -4.57
N GLN A 122 -19.38 36.20 -3.53
CA GLN A 122 -19.72 36.54 -2.14
C GLN A 122 -19.05 37.83 -1.67
N LYS A 123 -17.75 38.01 -1.95
CA LYS A 123 -17.05 39.26 -1.62
C LYS A 123 -17.63 40.47 -2.34
N ARG A 124 -17.97 40.33 -3.63
CA ARG A 124 -18.61 41.40 -4.41
C ARG A 124 -19.97 41.78 -3.82
N MET A 125 -20.81 40.79 -3.49
CA MET A 125 -22.11 41.04 -2.85
C MET A 125 -21.96 41.73 -1.50
N ALA A 126 -21.03 41.27 -0.66
CA ALA A 126 -20.73 41.91 0.62
C ALA A 126 -20.28 43.37 0.47
N CYS A 127 -19.45 43.69 -0.53
CA CYS A 127 -19.06 45.08 -0.81
C CYS A 127 -20.26 45.94 -1.24
N ILE A 128 -21.14 45.41 -2.08
CA ILE A 128 -22.36 46.13 -2.53
C ILE A 128 -23.27 46.41 -1.32
N GLU A 129 -23.51 45.40 -0.47
CA GLU A 129 -24.30 45.56 0.75
C GLU A 129 -23.70 46.57 1.74
N LEU A 130 -22.37 46.57 1.91
CA LEU A 130 -21.68 47.54 2.76
C LEU A 130 -21.82 48.97 2.22
N SER A 131 -21.70 49.16 0.90
CA SER A 131 -21.87 50.48 0.29
C SER A 131 -23.30 51.01 0.41
N ALA A 132 -24.32 50.15 0.28
CA ALA A 132 -25.72 50.54 0.45
C ALA A 132 -26.02 50.99 1.89
N LYS A 133 -25.44 50.33 2.90
CA LYS A 133 -25.58 50.70 4.32
C LYS A 133 -24.88 52.00 4.71
N MET A 134 -23.95 52.50 3.91
CA MET A 134 -23.23 53.76 4.15
C MET A 134 -23.93 54.98 3.53
N THR A 135 -24.94 54.75 2.68
CA THR A 135 -25.68 55.78 1.96
C THR A 135 -27.08 56.07 2.53
N ASP A 136 -27.52 55.30 3.53
CA ASP A 136 -28.67 55.57 4.42
C ASP A 136 -28.18 56.21 5.73
#